data_AF-A0A7I4Y3V1-F1
#
_entry.id   AF-A0A7I4Y3V1-F1
#
_cell.length_a   1.000
_cell.length_b   1.000
_cell.length_c   1.000
_cell.angle_alpha   90.00
_cell.angle_beta   90.00
_cell.angle_gamma   90.00
#
_symmetry.space_group_name_H-M   'P 1'
#
loop_
_entity.id
_entity.type
_entity.pdbx_description
1 polymer ?
#
loop_
_entity_poly.entity_id
_entity_poly.type
_entity_poly.pdbx_seq_one_letter_code
_entity_poly.pdbx_strand_id
1 'polypeptide(L)'
;MQSVLEAVEQYRHDLEKAAQVLRHRGKALAEDAPKMIEDTKSRIEPKTQELVNTVQDTSNVSPAEKPIVNVFGWSTVLVFFANLSMLLGIYFVGPVLSLVFGKFGAFLMGAIWIPLGAHFDIKSQTTASDRIIRMRVLSGALLQGMVMGYVIDRLYLSYIPYAVITPAVIAITFAQAAKFADGDRKKLLGGTIGTAITVNFIWGMISGSLSFVYLLLMLTYAGIAAVIMQLCLNKLKGTEDEREHLYQNALSCSFVIAKVMFFLMFGSYHSDVEAQKHD
;
A
#
# COMPACT_ATOMS: atom_id res chain seq x y z
N MET A 1 8.81 -21.75 -27.57
CA MET A 1 9.53 -20.53 -28.00
C MET A 1 8.57 -19.50 -28.59
N GLN A 2 7.66 -19.88 -29.50
CA GLN A 2 6.58 -19.00 -30.00
C GLN A 2 5.64 -18.46 -28.90
N SER A 3 5.20 -19.30 -27.97
CA SER A 3 4.35 -18.88 -26.83
C SER A 3 4.99 -17.85 -25.90
N VAL A 4 6.32 -17.84 -25.80
CA VAL A 4 7.07 -16.84 -25.00
C VAL A 4 7.17 -15.51 -25.75
N LEU A 5 7.35 -15.57 -27.08
CA LEU A 5 7.37 -14.39 -27.95
C LEU A 5 6.01 -13.68 -27.98
N GLU A 6 4.92 -14.43 -28.12
CA GLU A 6 3.56 -13.89 -28.07
C GLU A 6 3.27 -13.23 -26.71
N ALA A 7 3.66 -13.87 -25.60
CA ALA A 7 3.51 -13.28 -24.28
C ALA A 7 4.30 -11.96 -24.16
N VAL A 8 5.54 -11.91 -24.63
CA VAL A 8 6.39 -10.70 -24.56
C VAL A 8 5.82 -9.57 -25.41
N GLU A 9 5.34 -9.86 -26.62
CA GLU A 9 4.70 -8.86 -27.48
C GLU A 9 3.41 -8.31 -26.86
N GLN A 10 2.59 -9.19 -26.28
CA GLN A 10 1.38 -8.81 -25.56
C GLN A 10 1.71 -7.93 -24.34
N TYR A 11 2.70 -8.30 -23.52
CA TYR A 11 3.14 -7.48 -22.39
C TYR A 11 3.62 -6.09 -22.81
N ARG A 12 4.39 -6.01 -23.89
CA ARG A 12 4.90 -4.74 -24.42
C ARG A 12 3.75 -3.83 -24.85
N HIS A 13 2.77 -4.38 -25.57
CA HIS A 13 1.62 -3.60 -26.02
C HIS A 13 0.74 -3.12 -24.85
N ASP A 14 0.55 -3.95 -23.82
CA ASP A 14 -0.19 -3.58 -22.61
C ASP A 14 0.55 -2.51 -21.78
N LEU A 15 1.88 -2.58 -21.73
CA LEU A 15 2.76 -1.57 -21.15
C LEU A 15 2.59 -0.21 -21.84
N GLU A 16 2.62 -0.19 -23.17
CA GLU A 16 2.48 1.04 -23.97
C GLU A 16 1.11 1.69 -23.75
N LYS A 17 0.02 0.91 -23.75
CA LYS A 17 -1.34 1.41 -23.46
C LYS A 17 -1.45 2.00 -22.06
N ALA A 18 -0.96 1.28 -21.05
CA ALA A 18 -1.06 1.76 -19.67
C ALA A 18 -0.20 3.00 -19.41
N ALA A 19 0.97 3.11 -20.05
CA ALA A 19 1.80 4.31 -20.00
C ALA A 19 1.09 5.54 -20.61
N GLN A 20 0.35 5.37 -21.70
CA GLN A 20 -0.44 6.45 -22.31
C GLN A 20 -1.57 6.91 -21.38
N VAL A 21 -2.31 5.98 -20.76
CA VAL A 21 -3.36 6.31 -19.78
C VAL A 21 -2.79 7.07 -18.59
N LEU A 22 -1.64 6.62 -18.05
CA LEU A 22 -0.96 7.29 -16.95
C LEU A 22 -0.52 8.71 -17.34
N ARG A 23 0.01 8.89 -18.56
CA ARG A 23 0.43 10.19 -19.06
C ARG A 23 -0.74 11.15 -19.25
N HIS A 24 -1.88 10.67 -19.76
CA HIS A 24 -3.06 11.49 -19.96
C HIS A 24 -3.65 11.96 -18.61
N ARG A 25 -3.82 11.05 -17.66
CA ARG A 25 -4.32 11.39 -16.31
C ARG A 25 -3.31 12.23 -15.50
N GLY A 26 -2.01 11.97 -15.68
CA GLY A 26 -0.95 12.76 -15.07
C GLY A 26 -0.90 14.21 -15.56
N LYS A 27 -1.20 14.46 -16.84
CA LYS A 27 -1.31 15.83 -17.38
C LYS A 27 -2.49 16.60 -16.77
N ALA A 28 -3.65 15.95 -16.61
CA ALA A 28 -4.82 16.57 -15.97
C ALA A 28 -4.54 16.95 -14.50
N LEU A 29 -3.80 16.13 -13.76
CA LEU A 29 -3.37 16.46 -12.39
C LEU A 29 -2.29 17.55 -12.35
N ALA A 30 -1.42 17.61 -13.35
CA ALA A 30 -0.32 18.58 -13.41
C ALA A 30 -0.77 20.00 -13.74
N GLU A 31 -1.90 20.17 -14.44
CA GLU A 31 -2.46 21.49 -14.75
C GLU A 31 -3.08 22.17 -13.51
N ASP A 32 -3.61 21.40 -12.55
CA ASP A 32 -4.25 21.93 -11.32
C ASP A 32 -3.32 21.99 -10.09
N ALA A 33 -2.23 21.19 -10.08
CA ALA A 33 -1.33 21.05 -8.94
C ALA A 33 -0.47 22.27 -8.55
N PRO A 34 0.08 23.09 -9.48
CA PRO A 34 1.13 24.06 -9.12
C PRO A 34 0.64 25.14 -8.15
N LYS A 35 -0.65 25.52 -8.20
CA LYS A 35 -1.23 26.54 -7.29
C LYS A 35 -1.45 26.06 -5.85
N MET A 36 -1.56 24.75 -5.58
CA MET A 36 -1.69 24.21 -4.21
C MET A 36 -0.35 23.81 -3.59
N ILE A 37 0.66 23.49 -4.42
CA ILE A 37 1.97 23.00 -3.97
C ILE A 37 2.84 24.13 -3.41
N GLU A 38 2.75 25.34 -3.99
CA GLU A 38 3.65 26.44 -3.67
C GLU A 38 3.46 26.98 -2.23
N ASP A 39 2.22 27.06 -1.75
CA ASP A 39 1.90 27.51 -0.38
C ASP A 39 2.20 26.46 0.71
N THR A 40 2.19 25.16 0.35
CA THR A 40 2.36 24.07 1.32
C THR A 40 3.85 23.69 1.50
N LYS A 41 4.71 24.11 0.56
CA LYS A 41 6.12 23.72 0.48
C LYS A 41 6.92 24.07 1.74
N SER A 42 6.77 25.28 2.27
CA SER A 42 7.58 25.80 3.40
C SER A 42 7.36 25.07 4.73
N ARG A 43 6.20 24.43 4.93
CA ARG A 43 5.90 23.67 6.17
C ARG A 43 6.24 22.19 6.08
N ILE A 44 6.32 21.63 4.88
CA ILE A 44 6.51 20.19 4.65
C ILE A 44 7.98 19.86 4.35
N GLU A 45 8.74 20.80 3.79
CA GLU A 45 10.15 20.64 3.42
C GLU A 45 11.05 19.98 4.49
N PRO A 46 11.02 20.36 5.79
CA PRO A 46 11.88 19.71 6.78
C PRO A 46 11.50 18.24 7.04
N LYS A 47 10.21 17.90 7.02
CA LYS A 47 9.75 16.50 7.18
C LYS A 47 10.02 15.66 5.94
N THR A 48 9.87 16.26 4.76
CA THR A 48 10.26 15.60 3.50
C THR A 48 11.75 15.34 3.48
N GLN A 49 12.58 16.30 3.89
CA GLN A 49 14.03 16.11 3.94
C GLN A 49 14.43 15.04 4.95
N GLU A 50 13.80 15.00 6.13
CA GLU A 50 14.01 13.92 7.09
C GLU A 50 13.62 12.55 6.53
N LEU A 51 12.49 12.46 5.82
CA LEU A 51 12.04 11.23 5.17
C LEU A 51 13.01 10.81 4.06
N VAL A 52 13.42 11.74 3.19
CA VAL A 52 14.39 11.50 2.12
C VAL A 52 15.72 11.03 2.70
N ASN A 53 16.23 11.73 3.72
CA ASN A 53 17.46 11.33 4.40
C ASN A 53 17.31 9.95 5.03
N THR A 54 16.16 9.63 5.62
CA THR A 54 15.92 8.30 6.20
C THR A 54 15.84 7.20 5.15
N VAL A 55 15.22 7.46 3.99
CA VAL A 55 15.08 6.51 2.88
C VAL A 55 16.38 6.34 2.08
N GLN A 56 17.25 7.35 2.12
CA GLN A 56 18.58 7.30 1.49
C GLN A 56 19.68 6.86 2.45
N ASP A 57 19.39 6.76 3.75
CA ASP A 57 20.36 6.35 4.75
C ASP A 57 20.70 4.87 4.57
N THR A 58 21.90 4.62 4.06
CA THR A 58 22.46 3.28 3.85
C THR A 58 23.51 2.92 4.89
N SER A 59 23.53 3.59 6.04
CA SER A 59 24.44 3.26 7.12
C SER A 59 24.18 1.85 7.68
N ASN A 60 25.23 1.27 8.27
CA ASN A 60 25.12 -0.04 8.91
C ASN A 60 24.13 0.00 10.07
N VAL A 61 23.33 -1.06 10.18
CA VAL A 61 22.33 -1.23 11.23
C VAL A 61 22.60 -2.49 12.02
N SER A 62 22.34 -2.45 13.33
CA SER A 62 22.13 -3.66 14.12
C SER A 62 20.63 -3.80 14.33
N PRO A 63 19.90 -4.43 13.38
CA PRO A 63 18.44 -4.43 13.40
C PRO A 63 17.92 -5.21 14.60
N ALA A 64 17.04 -4.58 15.38
CA ALA A 64 16.21 -5.31 16.31
C ALA A 64 15.14 -6.07 15.51
N GLU A 65 15.24 -7.39 15.47
CA GLU A 65 14.35 -8.23 14.65
C GLU A 65 12.89 -8.14 15.12
N LYS A 66 12.66 -8.24 16.43
CA LYS A 66 11.31 -8.32 17.02
C LYS A 66 10.40 -7.15 16.64
N PRO A 67 10.79 -5.86 16.77
CA PRO A 67 9.94 -4.75 16.35
C PRO A 67 9.56 -4.77 14.87
N ILE A 68 10.49 -5.15 13.99
CA ILE A 68 10.22 -5.15 12.54
C ILE A 68 9.28 -6.30 12.18
N VAL A 69 9.53 -7.50 12.71
CA VAL A 69 8.64 -8.65 12.55
C VAL A 69 7.25 -8.34 13.09
N ASN A 70 7.13 -7.66 14.22
CA ASN A 70 5.85 -7.23 14.76
C ASN A 70 5.13 -6.23 13.85
N VAL A 71 5.83 -5.20 13.33
CA VAL A 71 5.23 -4.22 12.40
C VAL A 71 4.65 -4.92 11.18
N PHE A 72 5.45 -5.73 10.49
CA PHE A 72 5.01 -6.39 9.27
C PHE A 72 4.02 -7.54 9.53
N GLY A 73 4.18 -8.27 10.62
CA GLY A 73 3.27 -9.33 11.05
C GLY A 73 1.87 -8.80 11.35
N TRP A 74 1.76 -7.74 12.16
CA TRP A 74 0.46 -7.13 12.43
C TRP A 74 -0.12 -6.40 11.23
N SER A 75 0.71 -5.74 10.41
CA SER A 75 0.23 -5.12 9.18
C SER A 75 -0.38 -6.13 8.21
N THR A 76 0.10 -7.38 8.21
CA THR A 76 -0.51 -8.49 7.44
C THR A 76 -1.96 -8.70 7.86
N VAL A 77 -2.23 -8.74 9.17
CA VAL A 77 -3.57 -8.88 9.75
C VAL A 77 -4.44 -7.67 9.38
N LEU A 78 -3.91 -6.46 9.57
CA LEU A 78 -4.63 -5.21 9.28
C LEU A 78 -5.03 -5.12 7.80
N VAL A 79 -4.09 -5.40 6.88
CA VAL A 79 -4.34 -5.38 5.43
C VAL A 79 -5.34 -6.46 5.05
N PHE A 80 -5.25 -7.67 5.63
CA PHE A 80 -6.21 -8.74 5.36
C PHE A 80 -7.63 -8.32 5.73
N PHE A 81 -7.83 -7.83 6.96
CA PHE A 81 -9.14 -7.41 7.42
C PHE A 81 -9.66 -6.17 6.71
N ALA A 82 -8.80 -5.21 6.35
CA ALA A 82 -9.18 -4.07 5.52
C ALA A 82 -9.65 -4.50 4.12
N ASN A 83 -9.03 -5.53 3.53
CA ASN A 83 -9.49 -6.06 2.24
C ASN A 83 -10.81 -6.84 2.39
N LEU A 84 -11.02 -7.56 3.49
CA LEU A 84 -12.28 -8.24 3.76
C LEU A 84 -13.42 -7.24 3.97
N SER A 85 -13.18 -6.19 4.74
CA SER A 85 -14.18 -5.15 4.99
C SER A 85 -14.44 -4.27 3.77
N MET A 86 -13.47 -4.15 2.85
CA MET A 86 -13.67 -3.52 1.56
C MET A 86 -14.77 -4.21 0.73
N LEU A 87 -14.85 -5.54 0.79
CA LEU A 87 -15.97 -6.26 0.17
C LEU A 87 -17.32 -5.84 0.78
N LEU A 88 -17.37 -5.69 2.11
CA LEU A 88 -18.57 -5.19 2.79
C LEU A 88 -18.90 -3.75 2.37
N GLY A 89 -17.87 -2.92 2.18
CA GLY A 89 -17.97 -1.54 1.69
C GLY A 89 -18.67 -1.41 0.34
N ILE A 90 -18.32 -2.31 -0.59
CA ILE A 90 -18.90 -2.35 -1.95
C ILE A 90 -20.41 -2.63 -1.89
N TYR A 91 -20.86 -3.54 -1.03
CA TYR A 91 -22.25 -4.02 -1.02
C TYR A 91 -23.17 -3.30 -0.03
N PHE A 92 -22.70 -3.00 1.17
CA PHE A 92 -23.58 -2.60 2.29
C PHE A 92 -23.53 -1.11 2.63
N VAL A 93 -22.45 -0.43 2.28
CA VAL A 93 -22.20 0.93 2.78
C VAL A 93 -22.67 2.01 1.80
N GLY A 94 -22.94 1.63 0.54
CA GLY A 94 -23.41 2.51 -0.53
C GLY A 94 -24.60 3.40 -0.16
N PRO A 95 -25.72 2.85 0.37
CA PRO A 95 -26.88 3.65 0.73
C PRO A 95 -26.64 4.67 1.85
N VAL A 96 -25.79 4.35 2.83
CA VAL A 96 -25.55 5.22 3.99
C VAL A 96 -24.52 6.30 3.65
N LEU A 97 -23.40 5.93 3.01
CA LEU A 97 -22.37 6.90 2.65
C LEU A 97 -22.84 7.83 1.53
N SER A 98 -23.54 7.34 0.51
CA SER A 98 -23.98 8.20 -0.60
C SER A 98 -24.91 9.34 -0.18
N LEU A 99 -25.66 9.18 0.92
CA LEU A 99 -26.55 10.20 1.47
C LEU A 99 -25.79 11.32 2.19
N VAL A 100 -24.59 11.04 2.72
CA VAL A 100 -23.82 11.98 3.55
C VAL A 100 -22.58 12.50 2.81
N PHE A 101 -21.91 11.65 2.05
CA PHE A 101 -20.67 11.92 1.34
C PHE A 101 -20.70 11.29 -0.07
N GLY A 102 -20.47 12.10 -1.11
CA GLY A 102 -20.18 11.57 -2.45
C GLY A 102 -18.88 10.74 -2.46
N LYS A 103 -18.62 9.98 -3.54
CA LYS A 103 -17.43 9.12 -3.66
C LYS A 103 -16.10 9.84 -3.40
N PHE A 104 -15.98 11.09 -3.86
CA PHE A 104 -14.80 11.91 -3.59
C PHE A 104 -14.63 12.23 -2.09
N GLY A 105 -15.72 12.58 -1.39
CA GLY A 105 -15.71 12.80 0.05
C GLY A 105 -15.36 11.55 0.84
N ALA A 106 -15.92 10.39 0.44
CA ALA A 106 -15.57 9.10 1.02
C ALA A 106 -14.09 8.74 0.78
N PHE A 107 -13.55 9.03 -0.40
CA PHE A 107 -12.13 8.85 -0.69
C PHE A 107 -11.26 9.70 0.24
N LEU A 108 -11.55 11.00 0.39
CA LEU A 108 -10.81 11.86 1.32
C LEU A 108 -10.91 11.38 2.78
N MET A 109 -12.09 10.92 3.19
CA MET A 109 -12.29 10.35 4.52
C MET A 109 -11.41 9.10 4.73
N GLY A 110 -11.40 8.17 3.77
CA GLY A 110 -10.59 6.96 3.84
C GLY A 110 -9.08 7.18 3.66
N ALA A 111 -8.68 8.19 2.90
CA ALA A 111 -7.27 8.41 2.54
C ALA A 111 -6.57 9.34 3.51
N ILE A 112 -7.31 10.22 4.18
CA ILE A 112 -6.74 11.28 5.02
C ILE A 112 -7.33 11.18 6.43
N TRP A 113 -8.66 11.23 6.56
CA TRP A 113 -9.28 11.38 7.88
C TRP A 113 -9.08 10.16 8.78
N ILE A 114 -9.30 8.95 8.25
CA ILE A 114 -9.13 7.71 9.03
C ILE A 114 -7.66 7.47 9.40
N PRO A 115 -6.68 7.57 8.47
CA PRO A 115 -5.27 7.43 8.83
C PRO A 115 -4.79 8.46 9.87
N LEU A 116 -5.21 9.73 9.74
CA LEU A 116 -4.86 10.77 10.70
C LEU A 116 -5.55 10.56 12.05
N GLY A 117 -6.83 10.21 12.05
CA GLY A 117 -7.58 9.90 13.25
C GLY A 117 -6.93 8.75 14.03
N ALA A 118 -6.57 7.67 13.34
CA ALA A 118 -5.84 6.55 13.93
C ALA A 118 -4.47 6.98 14.47
N HIS A 119 -3.74 7.85 13.76
CA HIS A 119 -2.45 8.37 14.22
C HIS A 119 -2.57 9.18 15.53
N PHE A 120 -3.58 10.05 15.63
CA PHE A 120 -3.82 10.82 16.85
C PHE A 120 -4.35 9.94 18.00
N ASP A 121 -5.19 8.94 17.70
CA ASP A 121 -5.66 7.99 18.71
C ASP A 121 -4.51 7.14 19.25
N ILE A 122 -3.61 6.62 18.41
CA ILE A 122 -2.43 5.87 18.89
C ILE A 122 -1.58 6.74 19.80
N LYS A 123 -1.34 8.01 19.44
CA LYS A 123 -0.50 8.93 20.24
C LYS A 123 -1.13 9.38 21.55
N SER A 124 -2.45 9.40 21.65
CA SER A 124 -3.14 9.83 22.88
C SER A 124 -3.22 8.72 23.92
N GLN A 125 -2.91 7.47 23.54
CA GLN A 125 -3.09 6.27 24.35
C GLN A 125 -1.81 5.85 25.10
N THR A 126 -1.14 6.79 25.78
CA THR A 126 0.15 6.57 26.45
C THR A 126 0.10 5.58 27.63
N THR A 127 -1.09 5.19 28.08
CA THR A 127 -1.29 4.24 29.21
C THR A 127 -2.10 3.00 28.84
N ALA A 128 -2.54 2.89 27.59
CA ALA A 128 -3.32 1.74 27.15
C ALA A 128 -2.42 0.51 26.95
N SER A 129 -2.99 -0.68 27.14
CA SER A 129 -2.27 -1.92 26.82
C SER A 129 -2.10 -2.09 25.31
N ASP A 130 -1.00 -2.70 24.89
CA ASP A 130 -0.69 -3.06 23.49
C ASP A 130 -1.89 -3.71 22.76
N ARG A 131 -2.57 -4.64 23.44
CA ARG A 131 -3.77 -5.31 22.89
C ARG A 131 -4.86 -4.32 22.53
N ILE A 132 -5.13 -3.33 23.39
CA ILE A 132 -6.19 -2.34 23.16
C ILE A 132 -5.83 -1.48 21.94
N ILE A 133 -4.57 -1.04 21.84
CA ILE A 133 -4.11 -0.23 20.71
C ILE A 133 -4.23 -1.03 19.41
N ARG A 134 -3.77 -2.29 19.38
CA ARG A 134 -3.88 -3.15 18.19
C ARG A 134 -5.31 -3.38 17.74
N MET A 135 -6.26 -3.56 18.66
CA MET A 135 -7.68 -3.72 18.31
C MET A 135 -8.28 -2.41 17.77
N ARG A 136 -7.88 -1.25 18.29
CA ARG A 136 -8.30 0.06 17.75
C ARG A 136 -7.75 0.29 16.34
N VAL A 137 -6.47 0.01 16.11
CA VAL A 137 -5.87 0.10 14.77
C VAL A 137 -6.56 -0.86 13.80
N LEU A 138 -6.92 -2.08 14.25
CA LEU A 138 -7.71 -3.02 13.47
C LEU A 138 -9.11 -2.49 13.14
N SER A 139 -9.81 -1.89 14.10
CA SER A 139 -11.10 -1.23 13.85
C SER A 139 -10.95 -0.09 12.82
N GLY A 140 -9.89 0.70 12.92
CA GLY A 140 -9.56 1.74 11.94
C GLY A 140 -9.32 1.17 10.54
N ALA A 141 -8.56 0.09 10.43
CA ALA A 141 -8.30 -0.59 9.15
C ALA A 141 -9.58 -1.19 8.54
N LEU A 142 -10.45 -1.79 9.37
CA LEU A 142 -11.76 -2.27 8.94
C LEU A 142 -12.63 -1.13 8.38
N LEU A 143 -12.72 -0.03 9.11
CA LEU A 143 -13.51 1.14 8.73
C LEU A 143 -12.95 1.80 7.46
N GLN A 144 -11.63 1.91 7.36
CA GLN A 144 -10.95 2.39 6.16
C GLN A 144 -11.27 1.49 4.96
N GLY A 145 -11.16 0.18 5.12
CA GLY A 145 -11.49 -0.80 4.10
C GLY A 145 -12.92 -0.64 3.61
N MET A 146 -13.91 -0.54 4.50
CA MET A 146 -15.32 -0.32 4.13
C MET A 146 -15.53 0.96 3.33
N VAL A 147 -15.01 2.09 3.83
CA VAL A 147 -15.15 3.39 3.14
C VAL A 147 -14.49 3.33 1.77
N MET A 148 -13.30 2.74 1.69
CA MET A 148 -12.55 2.58 0.46
C MET A 148 -13.18 1.59 -0.53
N GLY A 149 -13.90 0.59 -0.03
CA GLY A 149 -14.72 -0.32 -0.83
C GLY A 149 -15.87 0.40 -1.51
N TYR A 150 -16.57 1.26 -0.78
CA TYR A 150 -17.62 2.11 -1.36
C TYR A 150 -17.09 3.00 -2.49
N VAL A 151 -15.89 3.57 -2.35
CA VAL A 151 -15.27 4.41 -3.40
C VAL A 151 -15.15 3.64 -4.73
N ILE A 152 -14.79 2.36 -4.67
CA ILE A 152 -14.53 1.52 -5.85
C ILE A 152 -15.70 0.61 -6.23
N ASP A 153 -16.90 0.80 -5.68
CA ASP A 153 -18.07 -0.12 -5.78
C ASP A 153 -18.55 -0.49 -7.20
N ARG A 154 -18.00 0.14 -8.24
CA ARG A 154 -18.32 -0.09 -9.66
C ARG A 154 -17.09 -0.21 -10.56
N LEU A 155 -15.91 -0.15 -9.97
CA LEU A 155 -14.64 -0.23 -10.68
C LEU A 155 -14.11 -1.65 -10.58
N TYR A 156 -13.77 -2.22 -11.72
CA TYR A 156 -13.19 -3.54 -11.80
C TYR A 156 -11.75 -3.48 -12.31
N LEU A 157 -10.89 -4.27 -11.68
CA LEU A 157 -9.54 -4.58 -12.14
C LEU A 157 -9.42 -6.10 -12.24
N SER A 158 -9.08 -6.59 -13.44
CA SER A 158 -9.03 -8.03 -13.73
C SER A 158 -8.06 -8.79 -12.84
N TYR A 159 -6.90 -8.19 -12.56
CA TYR A 159 -5.84 -8.85 -11.81
C TYR A 159 -5.13 -7.87 -10.89
N ILE A 160 -5.07 -8.21 -9.60
CA ILE A 160 -4.38 -7.44 -8.57
C ILE A 160 -3.54 -8.38 -7.69
N PRO A 161 -2.32 -7.97 -7.29
CA PRO A 161 -1.55 -8.73 -6.30
C PRO A 161 -2.27 -8.68 -4.95
N TYR A 162 -2.22 -9.79 -4.23
CA TYR A 162 -2.78 -9.86 -2.88
C TYR A 162 -1.93 -9.00 -1.94
N ALA A 163 -2.49 -7.88 -1.50
CA ALA A 163 -1.82 -6.89 -0.66
C ALA A 163 -1.22 -7.47 0.63
N VAL A 164 -1.74 -8.60 1.11
CA VAL A 164 -1.32 -9.30 2.33
C VAL A 164 0.02 -10.03 2.16
N ILE A 165 0.38 -10.44 0.93
CA ILE A 165 1.58 -11.27 0.69
C ILE A 165 2.85 -10.51 1.06
N THR A 166 3.00 -9.26 0.63
CA THR A 166 4.22 -8.48 0.87
C THR A 166 4.58 -8.35 2.35
N PRO A 167 3.70 -7.85 3.24
CA PRO A 167 4.03 -7.76 4.66
C PRO A 167 4.21 -9.14 5.32
N ALA A 168 3.47 -10.17 4.88
CA ALA A 168 3.62 -11.52 5.42
C ALA A 168 5.00 -12.10 5.12
N VAL A 169 5.42 -12.04 3.85
CA VAL A 169 6.72 -12.55 3.40
C VAL A 169 7.85 -11.80 4.10
N ILE A 170 7.74 -10.48 4.23
CA ILE A 170 8.72 -9.69 4.97
C ILE A 170 8.82 -10.16 6.42
N ALA A 171 7.68 -10.29 7.13
CA ALA A 171 7.68 -10.72 8.52
C ALA A 171 8.36 -12.09 8.73
N ILE A 172 8.12 -13.04 7.81
CA ILE A 172 8.68 -14.40 7.87
C ILE A 172 10.18 -14.41 7.54
N THR A 173 10.59 -13.64 6.53
CA THR A 173 11.95 -13.73 5.97
C THR A 173 12.94 -12.76 6.62
N PHE A 174 12.46 -11.76 7.38
CA PHE A 174 13.29 -10.70 7.94
C PHE A 174 14.46 -11.24 8.78
N ALA A 175 14.20 -12.14 9.72
CA ALA A 175 15.24 -12.68 10.61
C ALA A 175 16.34 -13.42 9.83
N GLN A 176 15.97 -14.15 8.78
CA GLN A 176 16.95 -14.83 7.94
C GLN A 176 17.77 -13.83 7.11
N ALA A 177 17.12 -12.84 6.51
CA ALA A 177 17.79 -11.78 5.76
C ALA A 177 18.71 -10.92 6.65
N ALA A 178 18.33 -10.66 7.91
CA ALA A 178 19.14 -9.92 8.88
C ALA A 178 20.47 -10.64 9.17
N LYS A 179 20.43 -11.97 9.35
CA LYS A 179 21.64 -12.79 9.54
C LYS A 179 22.58 -12.74 8.33
N PHE A 180 22.04 -12.81 7.11
CA PHE A 180 22.84 -12.74 5.89
C PHE A 180 23.37 -11.34 5.57
N ALA A 181 22.64 -10.31 6.00
CA ALA A 181 23.01 -8.93 5.76
C ALA A 181 24.23 -8.48 6.57
N ASP A 182 24.48 -9.10 7.74
CA ASP A 182 25.60 -8.75 8.64
C ASP A 182 25.68 -7.24 8.92
N GLY A 183 24.51 -6.63 9.12
CA GLY A 183 24.34 -5.20 9.36
C GLY A 183 24.37 -4.30 8.13
N ASP A 184 24.63 -4.82 6.93
CA ASP A 184 24.48 -4.08 5.67
C ASP A 184 22.99 -3.85 5.36
N ARG A 185 22.56 -2.59 5.48
CA ARG A 185 21.16 -2.19 5.27
C ARG A 185 20.69 -2.45 3.84
N LYS A 186 21.55 -2.32 2.82
CA LYS A 186 21.18 -2.58 1.42
C LYS A 186 20.94 -4.05 1.18
N LYS A 187 21.79 -4.93 1.73
CA LYS A 187 21.59 -6.39 1.66
C LYS A 187 20.32 -6.80 2.40
N LEU A 188 20.04 -6.19 3.56
CA LEU A 188 18.82 -6.45 4.32
C LEU A 188 17.55 -6.06 3.56
N LEU A 189 17.49 -4.83 3.03
CA LEU A 189 16.36 -4.35 2.23
C LEU A 189 16.21 -5.16 0.94
N GLY A 190 17.31 -5.38 0.21
CA GLY A 190 17.32 -6.16 -1.02
C GLY A 190 16.87 -7.61 -0.79
N GLY A 191 17.34 -8.25 0.29
CA GLY A 191 16.96 -9.60 0.64
C GLY A 191 15.48 -9.73 1.01
N THR A 192 14.97 -8.84 1.86
CA THR A 192 13.57 -8.91 2.34
C THR A 192 12.57 -8.46 1.27
N ILE A 193 12.74 -7.25 0.74
CA ILE A 193 11.84 -6.68 -0.28
C ILE A 193 11.94 -7.46 -1.59
N GLY A 194 13.16 -7.85 -1.99
CA GLY A 194 13.37 -8.68 -3.18
C GLY A 194 12.70 -10.05 -3.07
N THR A 195 12.73 -10.68 -1.89
CA THR A 195 12.00 -11.94 -1.65
C THR A 195 10.49 -11.71 -1.74
N ALA A 196 9.96 -10.63 -1.15
CA ALA A 196 8.53 -10.30 -1.25
C ALA A 196 8.07 -10.07 -2.71
N ILE A 197 8.86 -9.36 -3.52
CA ILE A 197 8.60 -9.19 -4.95
C ILE A 197 8.62 -10.55 -5.67
N THR A 198 9.66 -11.36 -5.41
CA THR A 198 9.82 -12.68 -6.05
C THR A 198 8.64 -13.60 -5.74
N VAL A 199 8.20 -13.66 -4.48
CA VAL A 199 7.04 -14.48 -4.09
C VAL A 199 5.76 -13.99 -4.75
N ASN A 200 5.50 -12.68 -4.77
CA ASN A 200 4.34 -12.12 -5.47
C ASN A 200 4.41 -12.40 -6.99
N PHE A 201 5.59 -12.30 -7.60
CA PHE A 201 5.79 -12.59 -9.02
C PHE A 201 5.51 -14.06 -9.34
N ILE A 202 6.05 -15.00 -8.55
CA ILE A 202 5.77 -16.43 -8.68
C ILE A 202 4.27 -16.70 -8.52
N TRP A 203 3.63 -16.06 -7.54
CA TRP A 203 2.19 -16.19 -7.34
C TRP A 203 1.39 -15.68 -8.55
N GLY A 204 1.82 -14.55 -9.12
CA GLY A 204 1.27 -14.01 -10.36
C GLY A 204 1.40 -14.98 -11.53
N MET A 205 2.56 -15.63 -11.70
CA MET A 205 2.79 -16.64 -12.73
C MET A 205 1.86 -17.84 -12.56
N ILE A 206 1.78 -18.39 -11.34
CA ILE A 206 0.96 -19.57 -11.04
C ILE A 206 -0.53 -19.28 -11.28
N SER A 207 -0.99 -18.08 -10.91
CA SER A 207 -2.39 -17.67 -11.08
C SER A 207 -2.73 -17.15 -12.47
N GLY A 208 -1.75 -17.02 -13.38
CA GLY A 208 -1.97 -16.42 -14.70
C GLY A 208 -2.43 -14.96 -14.65
N SER A 209 -2.13 -14.26 -13.55
CA SER A 209 -2.64 -12.90 -13.26
C SER A 209 -1.64 -11.79 -13.55
N LEU A 210 -0.46 -12.14 -14.09
CA LEU A 210 0.56 -11.19 -14.47
C LEU A 210 0.04 -10.28 -15.58
N SER A 211 -0.17 -9.02 -15.22
CA SER A 211 -0.47 -7.92 -16.12
C SER A 211 0.43 -6.74 -15.75
N PHE A 212 0.48 -5.72 -16.61
CA PHE A 212 1.20 -4.49 -16.28
C PHE A 212 0.71 -3.87 -14.96
N VAL A 213 -0.61 -3.75 -14.79
CA VAL A 213 -1.22 -3.16 -13.59
C VAL A 213 -0.88 -3.99 -12.35
N TYR A 214 -0.87 -5.32 -12.48
CA TYR A 214 -0.47 -6.23 -11.41
C TYR A 214 0.98 -5.99 -10.97
N LEU A 215 1.93 -5.95 -11.92
CA LEU A 215 3.34 -5.72 -11.64
C LEU A 215 3.59 -4.33 -11.04
N LEU A 216 2.93 -3.30 -11.57
CA LEU A 216 3.07 -1.94 -11.08
C LEU A 216 2.52 -1.79 -9.65
N LEU A 217 1.38 -2.42 -9.34
CA LEU A 217 0.81 -2.41 -8.00
C LEU A 217 1.67 -3.22 -7.01
N MET A 218 2.24 -4.35 -7.46
CA MET A 218 3.18 -5.15 -6.68
C MET A 218 4.42 -4.32 -6.30
N LEU A 219 5.01 -3.62 -7.27
CA LEU A 219 6.16 -2.74 -7.04
C LEU A 219 5.80 -1.57 -6.12
N THR A 220 4.58 -1.06 -6.21
CA THR A 220 4.10 0.00 -5.31
C THR A 220 3.98 -0.52 -3.87
N TYR A 221 3.41 -1.70 -3.64
CA TYR A 221 3.39 -2.32 -2.32
C TYR A 221 4.80 -2.59 -1.79
N ALA A 222 5.70 -3.08 -2.63
CA ALA A 222 7.10 -3.29 -2.26
C ALA A 222 7.81 -1.98 -1.90
N GLY A 223 7.57 -0.91 -2.67
CA GLY A 223 8.12 0.42 -2.41
C GLY A 223 7.62 1.01 -1.09
N ILE A 224 6.31 0.93 -0.82
CA ILE A 224 5.73 1.36 0.45
C ILE A 224 6.34 0.56 1.62
N ALA A 225 6.44 -0.77 1.47
CA ALA A 225 7.06 -1.63 2.48
C ALA A 225 8.54 -1.29 2.71
N ALA A 226 9.29 -0.99 1.66
CA ALA A 226 10.69 -0.56 1.76
C ALA A 226 10.82 0.76 2.54
N VAL A 227 9.99 1.75 2.25
CA VAL A 227 9.98 3.04 2.98
C VAL A 227 9.68 2.83 4.46
N ILE A 228 8.63 2.06 4.79
CA ILE A 228 8.28 1.75 6.18
C ILE A 228 9.40 0.96 6.86
N MET A 229 10.01 -0.01 6.19
CA MET A 229 11.14 -0.77 6.75
C MET A 229 12.32 0.14 7.07
N GLN A 230 12.65 1.09 6.19
CA GLN A 230 13.72 2.05 6.43
C GLN A 230 13.41 2.97 7.62
N LEU A 231 12.16 3.43 7.75
CA LEU A 231 11.74 4.21 8.91
C LEU A 231 11.82 3.41 10.21
N CYS A 232 11.41 2.14 10.18
CA CYS A 232 11.55 1.23 11.31
C CYS A 232 13.03 1.04 11.69
N LEU A 233 13.91 0.77 10.73
CA LEU A 233 15.34 0.57 10.96
C LEU A 233 16.05 1.81 11.52
N ASN A 234 15.59 3.01 11.17
CA ASN A 234 16.17 4.25 11.67
C ASN A 234 15.61 4.65 13.06
N LYS A 235 14.32 4.40 13.30
CA LYS A 235 13.61 4.98 14.45
C LYS A 235 13.28 3.98 15.57
N LEU A 236 13.23 2.67 15.29
CA LEU A 236 12.97 1.64 16.31
C LEU A 236 14.31 1.12 16.85
N LYS A 237 14.68 1.51 18.07
CA LYS A 237 15.99 1.19 18.69
C LYS A 237 15.95 -0.01 19.65
N GLY A 238 15.14 -1.02 19.36
CA GLY A 238 15.18 -2.33 20.05
C GLY A 238 14.36 -2.47 21.33
N THR A 239 13.71 -1.42 21.82
CA THR A 239 12.61 -1.51 22.80
C THR A 239 11.25 -1.52 22.08
N GLU A 240 10.22 -2.08 22.72
CA GLU A 240 8.82 -1.95 22.29
C GLU A 240 8.44 -0.45 22.33
N ASP A 241 8.69 0.22 21.21
CA ASP A 241 8.43 1.64 21.03
C ASP A 241 6.98 1.80 20.57
N GLU A 242 6.23 2.72 21.17
CA GLU A 242 4.84 3.07 20.78
C GLU A 242 4.72 3.39 19.28
N ARG A 243 5.83 3.76 18.63
CA ARG A 243 5.95 3.96 17.18
C ARG A 243 5.69 2.69 16.37
N GLU A 244 5.77 1.49 16.94
CA GLU A 244 5.43 0.22 16.25
C GLU A 244 4.02 0.29 15.66
N HIS A 245 3.04 0.71 16.45
CA HIS A 245 1.65 0.83 16.03
C HIS A 245 1.44 1.90 14.97
N LEU A 246 2.22 2.99 15.03
CA LEU A 246 2.17 4.04 14.02
C LEU A 246 2.64 3.50 12.66
N TYR A 247 3.70 2.70 12.63
CA TYR A 247 4.19 2.09 11.38
C TYR A 247 3.25 0.98 10.87
N GLN A 248 2.62 0.21 11.77
CA GLN A 248 1.58 -0.76 11.40
C GLN A 248 0.40 -0.07 10.69
N ASN A 249 -0.10 1.01 11.30
CA ASN A 249 -1.19 1.80 10.74
C ASN A 249 -0.78 2.44 9.40
N ALA A 250 0.41 3.05 9.34
CA ALA A 250 0.91 3.71 8.13
C ALA A 250 1.07 2.73 6.97
N LEU A 251 1.64 1.55 7.21
CA LEU A 251 1.80 0.51 6.18
C LEU A 251 0.43 0.06 5.65
N SER A 252 -0.47 -0.32 6.57
CA SER A 252 -1.80 -0.82 6.21
C SER A 252 -2.61 0.24 5.43
N CYS A 253 -2.66 1.46 5.94
CA CYS A 253 -3.39 2.55 5.28
C CYS A 253 -2.84 2.84 3.89
N SER A 254 -1.51 2.89 3.74
CA SER A 254 -0.85 3.16 2.46
C SER A 254 -1.14 2.06 1.44
N PHE A 255 -1.18 0.79 1.85
CA PHE A 255 -1.54 -0.32 0.97
C PHE A 255 -2.98 -0.23 0.48
N VAL A 256 -3.93 0.09 1.38
CA VAL A 256 -5.35 0.27 1.02
C VAL A 256 -5.52 1.46 0.07
N ILE A 257 -4.88 2.59 0.36
CA ILE A 257 -4.92 3.78 -0.50
C ILE A 257 -4.32 3.48 -1.87
N ALA A 258 -3.14 2.84 -1.93
CA ALA A 258 -2.51 2.46 -3.19
C ALA A 258 -3.43 1.55 -4.01
N LYS A 259 -4.06 0.55 -3.39
CA LYS A 259 -5.04 -0.30 -4.06
C LYS A 259 -6.15 0.53 -4.70
N VAL A 260 -6.83 1.37 -3.90
CA VAL A 260 -7.94 2.19 -4.42
C VAL A 260 -7.50 3.15 -5.51
N MET A 261 -6.34 3.78 -5.36
CA MET A 261 -5.77 4.65 -6.40
C MET A 261 -5.59 3.89 -7.72
N PHE A 262 -5.13 2.64 -7.68
CA PHE A 262 -5.02 1.82 -8.89
C PHE A 262 -6.39 1.48 -9.49
N PHE A 263 -7.40 1.18 -8.69
CA PHE A 263 -8.77 1.02 -9.19
C PHE A 263 -9.29 2.31 -9.83
N LEU A 264 -9.04 3.47 -9.23
CA LEU A 264 -9.44 4.76 -9.78
C LEU A 264 -8.70 5.08 -11.10
N MET A 265 -7.41 4.76 -11.19
CA MET A 265 -6.56 5.07 -12.35
C MET A 265 -6.72 4.10 -13.52
N PHE A 266 -6.88 2.81 -13.25
CA PHE A 266 -6.83 1.74 -14.24
C PHE A 266 -8.10 0.90 -14.30
N GLY A 267 -9.01 1.05 -13.33
CA GLY A 267 -10.27 0.32 -13.31
C GLY A 267 -11.21 0.77 -14.41
N SER A 268 -11.98 -0.19 -14.91
CA SER A 268 -13.04 0.03 -15.91
C SER A 268 -14.42 -0.17 -15.27
N TYR A 269 -15.45 0.48 -15.80
CA TYR A 269 -16.83 0.28 -15.36
C TYR A 269 -17.39 -1.02 -15.95
N HIS A 270 -18.25 -1.71 -15.20
CA HIS A 270 -18.89 -2.96 -15.64
C HIS A 270 -19.63 -2.83 -17.00
N SER A 271 -20.16 -1.63 -17.31
CA SER A 271 -20.89 -1.34 -18.55
C SER A 271 -20.04 -1.41 -19.82
N ASP A 272 -18.73 -1.17 -19.73
CA ASP A 272 -17.85 -1.08 -20.91
C ASP A 272 -17.39 -2.48 -21.38
N VAL A 273 -17.44 -3.48 -20.49
CA VAL A 273 -17.05 -4.87 -20.77
C VAL A 273 -18.17 -5.64 -21.47
N GLU A 274 -19.44 -5.31 -21.20
CA GLU A 274 -20.59 -5.93 -21.87
C GLU A 274 -20.80 -5.40 -23.29
N ALA A 275 -20.48 -4.13 -23.55
CA ALA A 275 -20.55 -3.54 -24.89
C ALA A 275 -19.54 -4.17 -25.88
N GLN A 276 -18.36 -4.58 -25.41
CA GLN A 276 -17.33 -5.22 -26.25
C GLN A 276 -17.59 -6.71 -26.57
N LYS A 277 -18.60 -7.35 -25.95
CA LYS A 277 -18.98 -8.74 -26.26
C LYS A 277 -20.03 -8.85 -27.37
N HIS A 278 -20.59 -7.72 -27.82
CA HIS A 278 -21.68 -7.67 -28.79
C HIS A 278 -21.29 -7.02 -30.14
N ASP A 279 -20.02 -6.66 -30.32
CA ASP A 279 -19.41 -6.29 -31.60
C ASP A 279 -18.38 -7.36 -32.03
#